data_AF-A0A7C8MGF4-F1
#
_entry.id   AF-A0A7C8MGF4-F1
#
_cell.length_a   1.000
_cell.length_b   1.000
_cell.length_c   1.000
_cell.angle_alpha   90.00
_cell.angle_beta   90.00
_cell.angle_gamma   90.00
#
_symmetry.space_group_name_H-M   'P 1'
#
loop_
_entity.id
_entity.type
_entity.pdbx_description
1 polymer ?
#
loop_
_entity_poly.entity_id
_entity_poly.type
_entity_poly.pdbx_seq_one_letter_code
_entity_poly.pdbx_strand_id
1 'polypeptide(L)'
;MDIAMSDAALKLDTLPTELLHRIASYLPCSSILPLCFTSRILYSSCYDKIVFKHSSTTVLYDSHYYERMRLDDVEVEDWELESCASEASAENSEDEEWDPSLFEDEWPVRPRDEWDHGNWGPKEVLRRSEEAEAWYGAWPDAAVYDRLQTADCAKIALAVEKARKLFPFVDEDNELLADFSDRDRANKRRVIEEMMKVKTTEWTGNWKAYNARDWLPQLIALGHPSVIHMQPEHLQLLLWHTNQDDEIERNPSLFDYCTVGFCMTALQLLQIELRPAEPNFPTAAWHLRGTFSNAHPEGMCDIEMLHQELCKFEWNDVDFDFTDRWALLLYMTITVYPHSSASKIRLPVLHRMPITQVLGCYPMPFSTPADTLMRSHLDAGDMVRYLAGDWLGFHTTNTEDDRDPPLNIHRLAPLRLVAKEPIPGDDTVSADTIAIIDLASRGRDSEDHFNLQGTVSATGEFVAVKTGGLRAMYQRAGERSRFRGVVTPFGVVGLWESSEVREHSTYRDPFGFFWIWKAEWCLDA
;
A
#
# COMPACT_ATOMS: atom_id res chain seq x y z
N MET A 1 -0.79 -41.28 53.22
CA MET A 1 -1.10 -39.84 53.37
C MET A 1 -1.29 -39.37 51.94
N ASP A 2 -2.51 -39.49 51.44
CA ASP A 2 -2.83 -39.17 50.05
C ASP A 2 -2.90 -37.64 49.92
N ILE A 3 -1.89 -37.05 49.31
CA ILE A 3 -1.95 -35.65 48.87
C ILE A 3 -2.93 -35.66 47.71
N ALA A 4 -4.20 -35.37 48.01
CA ALA A 4 -5.18 -35.03 47.01
C ALA A 4 -4.66 -33.76 46.30
N MET A 5 -3.97 -33.95 45.17
CA MET A 5 -3.76 -32.90 44.20
C MET A 5 -5.15 -32.50 43.70
N SER A 6 -5.76 -31.58 44.42
CA SER A 6 -6.90 -30.82 43.96
C SER A 6 -6.51 -30.28 42.58
N ASP A 7 -7.15 -30.79 41.53
CA ASP A 7 -7.15 -30.26 40.16
C ASP A 7 -7.74 -28.83 40.18
N ALA A 8 -7.05 -27.93 40.86
CA ALA A 8 -7.28 -26.51 40.79
C ALA A 8 -6.78 -26.09 39.42
N ALA A 9 -7.63 -26.31 38.40
CA ALA A 9 -7.38 -25.86 37.05
C ALA A 9 -7.00 -24.38 37.12
N LEU A 10 -5.76 -24.09 36.75
CA LEU A 10 -5.22 -22.74 36.76
C LEU A 10 -6.12 -21.87 35.90
N LYS A 11 -6.79 -20.90 36.52
CA LYS A 11 -7.66 -20.01 35.78
C LYS A 11 -6.83 -18.92 35.13
N LEU A 12 -7.04 -18.71 33.84
CA LEU A 12 -6.27 -17.74 33.08
C LEU A 12 -6.40 -16.32 33.67
N ASP A 13 -7.56 -15.96 34.22
CA ASP A 13 -7.81 -14.66 34.84
C ASP A 13 -7.10 -14.43 36.19
N THR A 14 -6.40 -15.44 36.71
CA THR A 14 -5.53 -15.30 37.90
C THR A 14 -4.08 -14.99 37.55
N LEU A 15 -3.72 -15.01 36.26
CA LEU A 15 -2.37 -14.66 35.81
C LEU A 15 -2.12 -13.14 35.90
N PRO A 16 -0.88 -12.72 36.18
CA PRO A 16 -0.44 -11.33 36.02
C PRO A 16 -0.72 -10.80 34.62
N THR A 17 -1.06 -9.51 34.54
CA THR A 17 -1.41 -8.82 33.28
C THR A 17 -0.30 -8.93 32.24
N GLU A 18 0.97 -8.96 32.65
CA GLU A 18 2.12 -9.10 31.75
C GLU A 18 2.16 -10.48 31.08
N LEU A 19 1.85 -11.54 31.82
CA LEU A 19 1.75 -12.89 31.26
C LEU A 19 0.52 -13.00 30.34
N LEU A 20 -0.59 -12.38 30.72
CA LEU A 20 -1.78 -12.30 29.87
C LEU A 20 -1.50 -11.55 28.56
N HIS A 21 -0.78 -10.43 28.63
CA HIS A 21 -0.34 -9.68 27.45
C HIS A 21 0.52 -10.57 26.55
N ARG A 22 1.51 -11.26 27.13
CA ARG A 22 2.41 -12.14 26.38
C ARG A 22 1.64 -13.29 25.72
N ILE A 23 0.79 -14.00 26.46
CA ILE A 23 -0.04 -15.08 25.91
C ILE A 23 -0.93 -14.55 24.78
N ALA A 24 -1.67 -13.47 25.03
CA ALA A 24 -2.56 -12.89 24.04
C ALA A 24 -1.82 -12.38 22.80
N SER A 25 -0.60 -11.86 22.97
CA SER A 25 0.19 -11.33 21.86
C SER A 25 0.68 -12.39 20.87
N TYR A 26 0.76 -13.65 21.29
CA TYR A 26 1.04 -14.80 20.41
C TYR A 26 -0.21 -15.38 19.76
N LEU A 27 -1.41 -14.95 20.15
CA LEU A 27 -2.64 -15.42 19.55
C LEU A 27 -2.98 -14.61 18.28
N PRO A 28 -3.64 -15.22 17.28
CA PRO A 28 -4.24 -14.45 16.19
C PRO A 28 -5.38 -13.59 16.74
N CYS A 29 -5.68 -12.48 16.08
CA CYS A 29 -6.70 -11.54 16.54
C CYS A 29 -8.10 -12.14 16.66
N SER A 30 -8.44 -13.08 15.79
CA SER A 30 -9.66 -13.88 15.88
C SER A 30 -9.77 -14.70 17.16
N SER A 31 -8.66 -14.97 17.85
CA SER A 31 -8.62 -15.66 19.15
C SER A 31 -8.51 -14.69 20.33
N ILE A 32 -7.83 -13.56 20.15
CA ILE A 32 -7.73 -12.50 21.18
C ILE A 32 -9.12 -11.93 21.49
N LEU A 33 -9.93 -11.61 20.48
CA LEU A 33 -11.23 -10.99 20.70
C LEU A 33 -12.18 -11.89 21.53
N PRO A 34 -12.41 -13.17 21.17
CA PRO A 34 -13.15 -14.09 22.03
C PRO A 34 -12.57 -14.21 23.44
N LEU A 35 -11.23 -14.27 23.56
CA LEU A 35 -10.55 -14.32 24.85
C LEU A 35 -10.91 -13.12 25.74
N CYS A 36 -10.85 -11.91 25.18
CA CYS A 36 -11.25 -10.68 25.88
C CYS A 36 -12.71 -10.74 26.36
N PHE A 37 -13.61 -11.40 25.62
CA PHE A 37 -15.02 -11.48 25.99
C PHE A 37 -15.38 -12.64 26.93
N THR A 38 -14.41 -13.46 27.37
CA THR A 38 -14.66 -14.54 28.35
C THR A 38 -14.74 -14.05 29.80
N SER A 39 -14.03 -12.97 30.16
CA SER A 39 -13.98 -12.41 31.51
C SER A 39 -13.67 -10.92 31.46
N ARG A 40 -14.17 -10.15 32.44
CA ARG A 40 -13.86 -8.71 32.54
C ARG A 40 -12.37 -8.44 32.82
N ILE A 41 -11.71 -9.33 33.57
CA ILE A 41 -10.28 -9.22 33.88
C ILE A 41 -9.45 -9.48 32.61
N LEU A 42 -9.84 -10.50 31.83
CA LEU A 42 -9.23 -10.78 30.54
C LEU A 42 -9.53 -9.69 29.51
N TYR A 43 -10.71 -9.07 29.55
CA TYR A 43 -11.00 -7.90 28.74
C TYR A 43 -10.04 -6.75 29.08
N SER A 44 -9.94 -6.36 30.36
CA SER A 44 -9.10 -5.22 30.76
C SER A 44 -7.60 -5.47 30.55
N SER A 45 -7.17 -6.74 30.62
CA SER A 45 -5.77 -7.11 30.41
C SER A 45 -5.46 -7.34 28.93
N CYS A 46 -6.25 -8.14 28.21
CA CYS A 46 -5.92 -8.54 26.84
C CYS A 46 -6.42 -7.54 25.77
N TYR A 47 -7.45 -6.72 26.08
CA TYR A 47 -7.88 -5.62 25.19
C TYR A 47 -6.97 -4.40 25.41
N ASP A 48 -5.69 -4.60 25.14
CA ASP A 48 -4.64 -3.60 25.27
C ASP A 48 -3.94 -3.35 23.92
N LYS A 49 -3.53 -2.10 23.69
CA LYS A 49 -2.89 -1.68 22.45
C LYS A 49 -1.60 -2.46 22.16
N ILE A 50 -0.82 -2.76 23.18
CA ILE A 50 0.45 -3.48 23.08
C ILE A 50 0.20 -4.91 22.58
N VAL A 51 -0.85 -5.56 23.09
CA VAL A 51 -1.25 -6.92 22.69
C VAL A 51 -1.59 -6.97 21.20
N PHE A 52 -2.43 -6.04 20.70
CA PHE A 52 -2.80 -6.02 19.29
C PHE A 52 -1.65 -5.57 18.37
N LYS A 53 -0.81 -4.61 18.83
CA LYS A 53 0.42 -4.22 18.11
C LYS A 53 1.32 -5.44 17.94
N HIS A 54 1.57 -6.18 19.01
CA HIS A 54 2.46 -7.34 18.97
C HIS A 54 1.86 -8.55 18.23
N SER A 55 0.55 -8.77 18.33
CA SER A 55 -0.14 -9.78 17.51
C SER A 55 -0.05 -9.45 16.01
N SER A 56 -0.27 -8.18 15.62
CA SER A 56 -0.11 -7.78 14.22
C SER A 56 1.32 -7.96 13.71
N THR A 57 2.33 -7.63 14.51
CA THR A 57 3.74 -7.86 14.12
C THR A 57 4.08 -9.34 14.09
N THR A 58 3.64 -10.14 15.06
CA THR A 58 3.93 -11.57 15.11
C THR A 58 3.33 -12.29 13.89
N VAL A 59 2.08 -11.96 13.52
CA VAL A 59 1.44 -12.51 12.32
C VAL A 59 2.23 -12.19 11.03
N LEU A 60 2.95 -11.07 11.00
CA LEU A 60 3.80 -10.66 9.88
C LEU A 60 5.17 -11.35 9.86
N TYR A 61 5.82 -11.49 11.02
CA TYR A 61 7.18 -12.05 11.08
C TYR A 61 7.18 -13.58 11.09
N ASP A 62 6.14 -14.20 11.66
CA ASP A 62 6.05 -15.65 11.74
C ASP A 62 5.89 -16.31 10.35
N SER A 63 5.60 -15.56 9.27
CA SER A 63 5.66 -16.10 7.88
C SER A 63 7.07 -16.12 7.29
N HIS A 64 8.00 -15.30 7.77
CA HIS A 64 9.39 -15.31 7.31
C HIS A 64 10.24 -16.36 8.04
N TYR A 65 9.84 -16.77 9.24
CA TYR A 65 10.58 -17.74 10.07
C TYR A 65 10.20 -19.21 9.83
N TYR A 66 9.37 -19.52 8.82
CA TYR A 66 9.13 -20.90 8.38
C TYR A 66 10.19 -21.45 7.41
N GLU A 67 11.25 -20.70 7.10
CA GLU A 67 12.58 -21.33 7.04
C GLU A 67 12.93 -21.84 8.44
N ARG A 68 12.23 -22.89 8.87
CA ARG A 68 12.64 -23.65 10.04
C ARG A 68 14.03 -24.19 9.69
N MET A 69 15.06 -23.67 10.33
CA MET A 69 16.13 -24.55 10.81
C MET A 69 15.41 -25.78 11.36
N ARG A 70 15.67 -26.97 10.80
CA ARG A 70 15.14 -28.17 11.43
C ARG A 70 15.61 -28.12 12.87
N LEU A 71 14.76 -28.50 13.83
CA LEU A 71 15.22 -28.64 15.21
C LEU A 71 16.46 -29.56 15.30
N ASP A 72 16.63 -30.42 14.30
CA ASP A 72 17.77 -31.29 14.07
C ASP A 72 19.09 -30.54 13.77
N ASP A 73 19.03 -29.27 13.34
CA ASP A 73 20.18 -28.41 13.00
C ASP A 73 20.56 -27.44 14.12
N VAL A 74 19.80 -27.41 15.22
CA VAL A 74 20.15 -26.68 16.44
C VAL A 74 20.95 -27.62 17.34
N GLU A 75 22.28 -27.57 17.23
CA GLU A 75 23.15 -28.15 18.24
C GLU A 75 22.97 -27.35 19.54
N VAL A 76 22.13 -27.86 20.44
CA VAL A 76 22.08 -27.36 21.83
C VAL A 76 23.37 -27.83 22.48
N GLU A 77 24.28 -26.89 22.76
CA GLU A 77 25.52 -27.22 23.45
C GLU A 77 25.20 -27.73 24.88
N ASP A 78 25.83 -28.84 25.28
CA ASP A 78 25.52 -29.60 26.50
C ASP A 78 25.49 -28.75 27.79
N TRP A 79 26.17 -27.60 27.81
CA TRP A 79 26.23 -26.72 28.98
C TRP A 79 24.91 -25.97 29.27
N GLU A 80 24.06 -25.72 28.28
CA GLU A 80 22.75 -25.08 28.49
C GLU A 80 21.76 -26.03 29.18
N LEU A 81 21.90 -27.34 28.94
CA LEU A 81 21.10 -28.38 29.59
C LEU A 81 21.56 -28.64 31.03
N GLU A 82 22.86 -28.53 31.31
CA GLU A 82 23.40 -28.70 32.67
C GLU A 82 23.08 -27.53 33.61
N SER A 83 22.96 -26.31 33.07
CA SER A 83 22.59 -25.12 33.88
C SER A 83 21.14 -25.17 34.36
N CYS A 84 20.22 -25.77 33.57
CA CYS A 84 18.80 -25.85 33.94
C CYS A 84 18.50 -27.03 34.88
N ALA A 85 19.32 -28.08 34.86
CA ALA A 85 19.13 -29.27 35.70
C ALA A 85 19.76 -29.15 37.10
N SER A 86 20.78 -28.30 37.26
CA SER A 86 21.52 -28.16 38.53
C SER A 86 20.84 -27.25 39.55
N GLU A 87 20.00 -26.30 39.15
CA GLU A 87 19.26 -25.43 40.08
C GLU A 87 17.98 -26.08 40.65
N ALA A 88 17.48 -27.16 40.05
CA ALA A 88 16.21 -27.78 40.45
C ALA A 88 16.32 -28.94 41.46
N SER A 89 17.53 -29.32 41.93
CA SER A 89 17.71 -30.56 42.70
C SER A 89 18.50 -30.45 44.02
N ALA A 90 18.76 -29.25 44.54
CA ALA A 90 19.51 -29.09 45.79
C ALA A 90 18.92 -28.04 46.75
N GLU A 91 17.64 -28.15 47.10
CA GLU A 91 17.09 -27.51 48.29
C GLU A 91 16.41 -28.55 49.19
N ASN A 92 17.23 -29.30 49.94
CA ASN A 92 16.79 -29.92 51.19
C ASN A 92 16.78 -28.83 52.26
N SER A 93 15.60 -28.26 52.52
CA SER A 93 15.36 -27.36 53.65
C SER A 93 15.06 -28.18 54.90
N GLU A 94 16.08 -28.36 55.74
CA GLU A 94 15.88 -28.62 57.17
C GLU A 94 16.21 -27.32 57.92
N ASP A 95 15.17 -26.73 58.49
CA ASP A 95 15.17 -25.82 59.65
C ASP A 95 16.18 -24.66 59.66
N GLU A 96 15.92 -23.61 58.88
CA GLU A 96 16.41 -22.26 59.20
C GLU A 96 15.34 -21.50 60.01
N GLU A 97 15.56 -21.42 61.32
CA GLU A 97 14.82 -20.56 62.25
C GLU A 97 14.91 -19.10 61.78
N TRP A 98 13.76 -18.56 61.38
CA TRP A 98 13.59 -17.18 60.96
C TRP A 98 13.86 -16.22 62.14
N ASP A 99 14.96 -15.45 62.08
CA ASP A 99 15.27 -14.39 63.05
C ASP A 99 14.63 -13.05 62.62
N PRO A 100 13.59 -12.55 63.31
CA PRO A 100 12.91 -11.31 62.95
C PRO A 100 13.74 -10.05 63.24
N SER A 101 14.91 -10.16 63.88
CA SER A 101 15.72 -9.00 64.29
C SER A 101 16.66 -8.46 63.20
N LEU A 102 16.73 -9.12 62.03
CA LEU A 102 17.58 -8.71 60.90
C LEU A 102 16.98 -7.61 59.99
N PHE A 103 15.81 -7.06 60.31
CA PHE A 103 15.11 -6.07 59.47
C PHE A 103 15.06 -4.64 60.04
N GLU A 104 15.82 -4.30 61.08
CA GLU A 104 15.82 -2.94 61.66
C GLU A 104 16.85 -1.97 61.06
N ASP A 105 17.61 -2.35 60.04
CA ASP A 105 18.45 -1.38 59.31
C ASP A 105 17.72 -0.84 58.07
N GLU A 106 17.46 0.47 58.09
CA GLU A 106 16.88 1.25 57.00
C GLU A 106 17.67 1.07 55.70
N TRP A 107 17.19 0.19 54.81
CA TRP A 107 17.66 0.16 53.43
C TRP A 107 17.25 1.49 52.77
N PRO A 108 18.19 2.23 52.15
CA PRO A 108 17.82 3.43 51.40
C PRO A 108 16.83 3.02 50.32
N VAL A 109 15.66 3.68 50.32
CA VAL A 109 14.61 3.54 49.32
C VAL A 109 15.28 3.61 47.95
N ARG A 110 15.36 2.45 47.27
CA ARG A 110 15.80 2.43 45.87
C ARG A 110 14.85 3.38 45.12
N PRO A 111 15.37 4.24 44.23
CA PRO A 111 14.50 4.95 43.29
C PRO A 111 13.60 3.90 42.64
N ARG A 112 12.31 4.20 42.48
CA ARG A 112 11.36 3.37 41.74
C ARG A 112 12.11 2.72 40.57
N ASP A 113 12.10 1.40 40.50
CA ASP A 113 12.59 0.69 39.32
C ASP A 113 11.79 1.25 38.13
N GLU A 114 12.38 2.20 37.41
CA GLU A 114 12.01 2.52 36.05
C GLU A 114 12.55 1.34 35.24
N TRP A 115 11.73 0.28 35.18
CA TRP A 115 12.01 -0.88 34.34
C TRP A 115 12.14 -0.38 32.90
N ASP A 116 13.36 -0.43 32.39
CA ASP A 116 13.74 0.09 31.08
C ASP A 116 12.99 -0.65 29.98
N HIS A 117 11.92 -0.02 29.47
CA HIS A 117 11.16 -0.47 28.30
C HIS A 117 12.05 -0.57 27.02
N GLY A 118 13.29 -0.06 27.05
CA GLY A 118 14.26 -0.13 25.96
C GLY A 118 14.84 -1.53 25.66
N ASN A 119 14.63 -2.50 26.55
CA ASN A 119 15.08 -3.89 26.39
C ASN A 119 13.99 -4.88 25.96
N TRP A 120 12.74 -4.43 25.79
CA TRP A 120 11.61 -5.26 25.35
C TRP A 120 11.27 -5.03 23.88
N GLY A 121 12.30 -4.76 23.08
CA GLY A 121 12.18 -4.50 21.66
C GLY A 121 12.61 -5.70 20.81
N PRO A 122 12.13 -5.78 19.56
CA PRO A 122 12.48 -6.79 18.56
C PRO A 122 13.96 -6.74 18.10
N LYS A 123 14.91 -6.31 18.93
CA LYS A 123 16.31 -6.06 18.56
C LYS A 123 17.09 -7.31 18.17
N GLU A 124 16.83 -8.47 18.77
CA GLU A 124 17.55 -9.71 18.41
C GLU A 124 16.91 -10.43 17.19
N VAL A 125 15.63 -10.14 16.92
CA VAL A 125 14.90 -10.57 15.71
C VAL A 125 15.19 -9.63 14.54
N LEU A 126 15.38 -8.32 14.79
CA LEU A 126 15.86 -7.32 13.82
C LEU A 126 17.33 -7.56 13.44
N ARG A 127 18.20 -7.84 14.41
CA ARG A 127 19.65 -8.11 14.19
C ARG A 127 19.92 -9.32 13.27
N ARG A 128 18.93 -10.17 13.00
CA ARG A 128 19.04 -11.30 12.06
C ARG A 128 18.43 -11.02 10.68
N SER A 129 17.78 -9.86 10.50
CA SER A 129 17.10 -9.45 9.25
C SER A 129 17.89 -8.44 8.40
N GLU A 130 19.16 -8.24 8.71
CA GLU A 130 20.00 -7.08 8.31
C GLU A 130 20.15 -6.86 6.79
N GLU A 131 19.79 -7.80 5.92
CA GLU A 131 19.80 -7.60 4.46
C GLU A 131 18.47 -7.08 3.89
N ALA A 132 17.35 -7.21 4.61
CA ALA A 132 16.02 -6.68 4.22
C ALA A 132 15.69 -5.31 4.87
N GLU A 133 16.53 -4.81 5.79
CA GLU A 133 16.19 -3.74 6.73
C GLU A 133 16.10 -2.31 6.18
N ALA A 134 16.80 -1.96 5.10
CA ALA A 134 16.78 -0.58 4.61
C ALA A 134 15.36 -0.11 4.23
N TRP A 135 14.51 -1.07 3.83
CA TRP A 135 13.14 -0.82 3.43
C TRP A 135 12.17 -0.78 4.62
N TYR A 136 12.30 -1.71 5.58
CA TYR A 136 11.48 -1.71 6.80
C TYR A 136 11.81 -0.55 7.75
N GLY A 137 13.07 -0.12 7.82
CA GLY A 137 13.50 1.04 8.62
C GLY A 137 13.09 2.40 8.02
N ALA A 138 12.76 2.44 6.71
CA ALA A 138 12.26 3.61 6.01
C ALA A 138 10.72 3.69 5.97
N TRP A 139 10.03 2.65 6.45
CA TRP A 139 8.57 2.65 6.55
C TRP A 139 8.11 3.73 7.53
N PRO A 140 7.04 4.51 7.26
CA PRO A 140 6.52 5.50 8.19
C PRO A 140 6.58 5.05 9.64
N ASP A 141 7.41 5.80 10.37
CA ASP A 141 7.80 5.67 11.76
C ASP A 141 6.74 4.94 12.58
N ALA A 142 7.14 3.91 13.35
CA ALA A 142 6.25 3.15 14.24
C ALA A 142 5.38 4.04 15.16
N ALA A 143 5.74 5.32 15.27
CA ALA A 143 4.95 6.44 15.78
C ALA A 143 3.50 6.53 15.25
N VAL A 144 3.19 6.07 14.03
CA VAL A 144 1.78 6.02 13.56
C VAL A 144 0.97 5.11 14.47
N TYR A 145 1.50 3.93 14.80
CA TYR A 145 0.85 3.02 15.75
C TYR A 145 0.77 3.65 17.14
N ASP A 146 1.71 4.49 17.53
CA ASP A 146 1.71 5.13 18.85
C ASP A 146 0.57 6.15 19.03
N ARG A 147 -0.04 6.63 17.93
CA ARG A 147 -1.24 7.48 17.96
C ARG A 147 -2.57 6.70 17.92
N LEU A 148 -2.55 5.41 17.58
CA LEU A 148 -3.74 4.60 17.45
C LEU A 148 -4.33 4.19 18.82
N GLN A 149 -5.66 4.10 18.90
CA GLN A 149 -6.31 3.51 20.07
C GLN A 149 -6.23 1.97 20.01
N THR A 150 -6.52 1.28 21.11
CA THR A 150 -6.56 -0.19 21.13
C THR A 150 -7.52 -0.76 20.08
N ALA A 151 -8.71 -0.15 19.93
CA ALA A 151 -9.69 -0.57 18.95
C ALA A 151 -9.18 -0.47 17.51
N ASP A 152 -8.33 0.52 17.25
CA ASP A 152 -7.70 0.76 15.95
C ASP A 152 -6.66 -0.32 15.64
N CYS A 153 -5.81 -0.65 16.62
CA CYS A 153 -4.86 -1.76 16.51
C CYS A 153 -5.57 -3.11 16.29
N ALA A 154 -6.69 -3.37 16.99
CA ALA A 154 -7.47 -4.58 16.80
C ALA A 154 -8.05 -4.72 15.39
N LYS A 155 -8.52 -3.60 14.80
CA LYS A 155 -9.03 -3.57 13.42
C LYS A 155 -7.92 -3.85 12.41
N ILE A 156 -6.75 -3.24 12.58
CA ILE A 156 -5.58 -3.51 11.72
C ILE A 156 -5.21 -4.98 11.81
N ALA A 157 -5.04 -5.50 13.02
CA ALA A 157 -4.60 -6.86 13.21
C ALA A 157 -5.63 -7.90 12.69
N LEU A 158 -6.93 -7.62 12.79
CA LEU A 158 -7.98 -8.39 12.10
C LEU A 158 -7.88 -8.30 10.56
N ALA A 159 -7.64 -7.11 10.02
CA ALA A 159 -7.46 -6.92 8.57
C ALA A 159 -6.25 -7.70 8.05
N VAL A 160 -5.16 -7.74 8.81
CA VAL A 160 -3.95 -8.50 8.52
C VAL A 160 -4.21 -10.01 8.54
N GLU A 161 -4.94 -10.49 9.55
CA GLU A 161 -5.34 -11.89 9.60
C GLU A 161 -6.21 -12.27 8.39
N LYS A 162 -7.17 -11.40 8.02
CA LYS A 162 -7.99 -11.59 6.82
C LYS A 162 -7.13 -11.62 5.55
N ALA A 163 -6.20 -10.67 5.41
CA ALA A 163 -5.24 -10.63 4.31
C ALA A 163 -4.47 -11.96 4.20
N ARG A 164 -3.93 -12.48 5.30
CA ARG A 164 -3.18 -13.75 5.31
C ARG A 164 -4.04 -14.96 4.94
N LYS A 165 -5.30 -15.01 5.39
CA LYS A 165 -6.24 -16.08 5.01
C LYS A 165 -6.63 -16.02 3.54
N LEU A 166 -6.80 -14.81 3.02
CA LEU A 166 -7.23 -14.56 1.67
C LEU A 166 -6.09 -14.65 0.66
N PHE A 167 -4.85 -14.44 1.10
CA PHE A 167 -3.65 -14.51 0.29
C PHE A 167 -2.59 -15.34 1.02
N PRO A 168 -2.78 -16.67 1.12
CA PRO A 168 -1.73 -17.55 1.61
C PRO A 168 -0.49 -17.33 0.75
N PHE A 169 0.62 -16.96 1.39
CA PHE A 169 1.91 -16.75 0.76
C PHE A 169 2.25 -17.97 -0.09
N VAL A 170 2.51 -17.77 -1.38
CA VAL A 170 2.89 -18.83 -2.33
C VAL A 170 4.42 -19.04 -2.31
N ASP A 171 5.12 -18.48 -1.33
CA ASP A 171 6.58 -18.53 -1.27
C ASP A 171 7.11 -19.97 -1.13
N GLU A 172 6.36 -20.87 -0.48
CA GLU A 172 6.80 -22.28 -0.29
C GLU A 172 6.87 -23.10 -1.60
N ASP A 173 6.17 -22.69 -2.67
CA ASP A 173 6.07 -23.50 -3.89
C ASP A 173 6.99 -23.05 -5.03
N ASN A 174 7.52 -21.82 -4.96
CA ASN A 174 8.34 -21.21 -6.02
C ASN A 174 9.82 -21.59 -5.94
N GLU A 175 10.40 -21.79 -4.76
CA GLU A 175 11.77 -22.35 -4.67
C GLU A 175 11.83 -23.80 -5.15
N LEU A 176 10.77 -24.58 -4.89
CA LEU A 176 10.65 -25.92 -5.43
C LEU A 176 10.60 -25.93 -6.96
N LEU A 177 10.26 -24.83 -7.64
CA LEU A 177 10.09 -24.77 -9.11
C LEU A 177 11.40 -24.57 -9.89
N ALA A 178 12.50 -24.20 -9.25
CA ALA A 178 13.77 -23.92 -9.92
C ALA A 178 14.44 -25.19 -10.50
N ASP A 179 14.19 -26.37 -9.92
CA ASP A 179 14.85 -27.63 -10.28
C ASP A 179 14.05 -28.51 -11.27
N PHE A 180 12.87 -28.06 -11.72
CA PHE A 180 11.99 -28.88 -12.56
C PHE A 180 12.24 -28.71 -14.07
N SER A 181 12.08 -29.80 -14.81
CA SER A 181 12.14 -29.79 -16.28
C SER A 181 11.05 -28.89 -16.89
N ASP A 182 11.24 -28.37 -18.11
CA ASP A 182 10.24 -27.52 -18.80
C ASP A 182 8.85 -28.16 -18.87
N ARG A 183 8.79 -29.49 -18.97
CA ARG A 183 7.54 -30.25 -19.00
C ARG A 183 6.86 -30.30 -17.63
N ASP A 184 7.64 -30.38 -16.56
CA ASP A 184 7.14 -30.36 -15.18
C ASP A 184 6.69 -28.95 -14.79
N ARG A 185 7.36 -27.91 -15.30
CA ARG A 185 6.90 -26.51 -15.16
C ARG A 185 5.54 -26.28 -15.82
N ALA A 186 5.30 -26.81 -17.02
CA ALA A 186 4.00 -26.70 -17.69
C ALA A 186 2.89 -27.47 -16.96
N ASN A 187 3.17 -28.69 -16.50
CA ASN A 187 2.21 -29.47 -15.71
C ASN A 187 1.93 -28.82 -14.35
N LYS A 188 2.95 -28.33 -13.64
CA LYS A 188 2.77 -27.66 -12.35
C LYS A 188 2.07 -26.31 -12.52
N ARG A 189 2.30 -25.55 -13.60
CA ARG A 189 1.48 -24.38 -13.96
C ARG A 189 0.02 -24.75 -14.14
N ARG A 190 -0.29 -25.81 -14.88
CA ARG A 190 -1.66 -26.29 -15.05
C ARG A 190 -2.29 -26.70 -13.71
N VAL A 191 -1.54 -27.36 -12.83
CA VAL A 191 -2.01 -27.72 -11.48
C VAL A 191 -2.23 -26.48 -10.62
N ILE A 192 -1.34 -25.48 -10.69
CA ILE A 192 -1.50 -24.19 -10.01
C ILE A 192 -2.72 -23.46 -10.57
N GLU A 193 -2.95 -23.46 -11.88
CA GLU A 193 -4.14 -22.87 -12.51
C GLU A 193 -5.42 -23.59 -12.07
N GLU A 194 -5.43 -24.92 -11.97
CA GLU A 194 -6.59 -25.65 -11.44
C GLU A 194 -6.77 -25.46 -9.94
N MET A 195 -5.69 -25.42 -9.15
CA MET A 195 -5.74 -25.08 -7.73
C MET A 195 -6.19 -23.65 -7.51
N MET A 196 -5.75 -22.71 -8.34
CA MET A 196 -6.20 -21.32 -8.35
C MET A 196 -7.68 -21.30 -8.69
N LYS A 197 -8.16 -22.04 -9.69
CA LYS A 197 -9.62 -22.12 -10.00
C LYS A 197 -10.44 -22.64 -8.82
N VAL A 198 -10.02 -23.74 -8.18
CA VAL A 198 -10.72 -24.32 -7.02
C VAL A 198 -10.63 -23.41 -5.79
N LYS A 199 -9.46 -22.82 -5.53
CA LYS A 199 -9.30 -21.84 -4.45
C LYS A 199 -10.07 -20.57 -4.74
N THR A 200 -10.18 -20.12 -5.99
CA THR A 200 -10.90 -18.89 -6.36
C THR A 200 -12.38 -19.01 -5.99
N THR A 201 -13.03 -20.15 -6.22
CA THR A 201 -14.43 -20.38 -5.80
C THR A 201 -14.60 -20.43 -4.28
N GLU A 202 -13.69 -21.06 -3.52
CA GLU A 202 -13.72 -21.00 -2.04
C GLU A 202 -13.38 -19.61 -1.50
N TRP A 203 -12.46 -18.92 -2.17
CA TRP A 203 -12.01 -17.59 -1.80
C TRP A 203 -13.17 -16.63 -1.99
N THR A 204 -13.83 -16.62 -3.15
CA THR A 204 -14.82 -15.58 -3.47
C THR A 204 -16.05 -15.62 -2.57
N GLY A 205 -16.43 -16.81 -2.09
CA GLY A 205 -17.40 -16.97 -1.00
C GLY A 205 -16.94 -16.34 0.32
N ASN A 206 -15.66 -16.51 0.67
CA ASN A 206 -15.04 -15.91 1.86
C ASN A 206 -14.80 -14.39 1.72
N TRP A 207 -14.49 -13.88 0.52
CA TRP A 207 -14.25 -12.46 0.27
C TRP A 207 -15.50 -11.59 0.47
N LYS A 208 -16.67 -12.07 0.02
CA LYS A 208 -17.96 -11.43 0.33
C LYS A 208 -18.17 -11.33 1.85
N ALA A 209 -17.69 -12.31 2.62
CA ALA A 209 -17.76 -12.29 4.08
C ALA A 209 -16.73 -11.34 4.73
N TYR A 210 -15.59 -11.08 4.08
CA TYR A 210 -14.49 -10.33 4.68
C TYR A 210 -14.37 -8.86 4.25
N ASN A 211 -15.08 -8.47 3.19
CA ASN A 211 -15.24 -7.11 2.67
C ASN A 211 -13.92 -6.32 2.57
N ALA A 212 -12.97 -6.82 1.76
CA ALA A 212 -11.62 -6.27 1.69
C ALA A 212 -11.49 -4.80 1.28
N ARG A 213 -12.47 -4.29 0.54
CA ARG A 213 -12.59 -2.85 0.26
C ARG A 213 -12.63 -1.98 1.53
N ASP A 214 -13.07 -2.54 2.65
CA ASP A 214 -13.18 -1.80 3.91
C ASP A 214 -11.85 -1.68 4.66
N TRP A 215 -10.84 -2.49 4.31
CA TRP A 215 -9.61 -2.56 5.09
C TRP A 215 -8.31 -2.57 4.28
N LEU A 216 -8.33 -2.99 3.02
CA LEU A 216 -7.11 -3.09 2.23
C LEU A 216 -6.51 -1.72 1.87
N PRO A 217 -7.28 -0.72 1.39
CA PRO A 217 -6.74 0.62 1.16
C PRO A 217 -6.05 1.20 2.39
N GLN A 218 -6.60 0.90 3.56
CA GLN A 218 -6.12 1.32 4.86
C GLN A 218 -4.78 0.67 5.19
N LEU A 219 -4.68 -0.66 5.02
CA LEU A 219 -3.42 -1.36 5.20
C LEU A 219 -2.36 -0.87 4.21
N ILE A 220 -2.73 -0.56 2.96
CA ILE A 220 -1.82 0.00 1.96
C ILE A 220 -1.35 1.41 2.36
N ALA A 221 -2.27 2.27 2.80
CA ALA A 221 -1.97 3.65 3.18
C ALA A 221 -1.16 3.75 4.47
N LEU A 222 -1.41 2.85 5.43
CA LEU A 222 -0.54 2.64 6.59
C LEU A 222 0.79 2.00 6.21
N GLY A 223 0.82 1.42 5.02
CA GLY A 223 1.88 0.57 4.55
C GLY A 223 2.14 -0.58 5.53
N HIS A 224 1.20 -1.49 5.57
CA HIS A 224 1.32 -2.66 6.41
C HIS A 224 2.10 -3.74 5.64
N PRO A 225 3.11 -4.41 6.22
CA PRO A 225 3.88 -5.45 5.53
C PRO A 225 3.06 -6.58 4.90
N SER A 226 1.85 -6.83 5.40
CA SER A 226 0.94 -7.83 4.81
C SER A 226 0.52 -7.49 3.38
N VAL A 227 0.68 -6.25 2.92
CA VAL A 227 0.35 -5.84 1.55
C VAL A 227 1.49 -6.09 0.56
N ILE A 228 2.73 -6.26 1.03
CA ILE A 228 3.94 -6.48 0.21
C ILE A 228 3.76 -7.64 -0.77
N HIS A 229 3.19 -8.72 -0.28
CA HIS A 229 3.11 -9.97 -1.02
C HIS A 229 1.81 -10.07 -1.85
N MET A 230 0.93 -9.08 -1.75
CA MET A 230 -0.29 -9.06 -2.54
C MET A 230 0.02 -8.73 -3.99
N GLN A 231 -0.45 -9.58 -4.89
CA GLN A 231 -0.37 -9.37 -6.33
C GLN A 231 -1.60 -8.54 -6.79
N PRO A 232 -1.42 -7.45 -7.57
CA PRO A 232 -2.52 -6.62 -8.08
C PRO A 232 -3.62 -7.41 -8.80
N GLU A 233 -3.24 -8.49 -9.49
CA GLU A 233 -4.11 -9.38 -10.28
C GLU A 233 -5.18 -10.04 -9.41
N HIS A 234 -4.85 -10.36 -8.15
CA HIS A 234 -5.83 -10.95 -7.25
C HIS A 234 -6.95 -9.97 -6.91
N LEU A 235 -6.73 -8.65 -7.00
CA LEU A 235 -7.76 -7.64 -6.77
C LEU A 235 -8.67 -7.45 -7.98
N GLN A 236 -8.16 -7.64 -9.20
CA GLN A 236 -8.97 -7.63 -10.41
C GLN A 236 -10.06 -8.70 -10.34
N LEU A 237 -9.69 -9.91 -9.91
CA LEU A 237 -10.67 -10.98 -9.68
C LEU A 237 -11.77 -10.56 -8.69
N LEU A 238 -11.51 -9.64 -7.75
CA LEU A 238 -12.53 -9.21 -6.77
C LEU A 238 -13.61 -8.30 -7.36
N LEU A 239 -13.26 -7.42 -8.30
CA LEU A 239 -14.24 -6.53 -8.92
C LEU A 239 -15.16 -7.27 -9.90
N TRP A 240 -14.61 -8.28 -10.57
CA TRP A 240 -15.24 -8.88 -11.74
C TRP A 240 -15.55 -10.37 -11.59
N HIS A 241 -15.44 -10.95 -10.39
CA HIS A 241 -15.92 -12.31 -10.20
C HIS A 241 -17.45 -12.32 -10.29
N THR A 242 -17.93 -12.71 -11.47
CA THR A 242 -19.32 -13.11 -11.67
C THR A 242 -19.56 -14.36 -10.83
N ASN A 243 -20.48 -14.26 -9.87
CA ASN A 243 -20.98 -15.44 -9.20
C ASN A 243 -21.64 -16.28 -10.30
N GLN A 244 -21.07 -17.44 -10.67
CA GLN A 244 -21.62 -18.26 -11.75
C GLN A 244 -23.08 -18.66 -11.51
N ASP A 245 -23.54 -18.62 -10.25
CA ASP A 245 -24.91 -18.93 -9.86
C ASP A 245 -25.84 -17.70 -9.74
N ASP A 246 -25.30 -16.47 -9.76
CA ASP A 246 -26.09 -15.24 -9.80
C ASP A 246 -25.87 -14.57 -11.17
N GLU A 247 -26.75 -14.85 -12.14
CA GLU A 247 -26.79 -14.18 -13.46
C GLU A 247 -26.93 -12.64 -13.39
N ILE A 248 -27.01 -12.05 -12.19
CA ILE A 248 -26.95 -10.61 -12.01
C ILE A 248 -25.48 -10.20 -12.06
N GLU A 249 -25.03 -9.76 -13.23
CA GLU A 249 -23.83 -8.95 -13.41
C GLU A 249 -23.82 -7.88 -12.32
N ARG A 250 -22.94 -8.07 -11.33
CA ARG A 250 -22.79 -7.10 -10.27
C ARG A 250 -22.00 -5.94 -10.85
N ASN A 251 -22.70 -4.92 -11.36
CA ASN A 251 -22.07 -3.65 -11.69
C ASN A 251 -21.38 -3.12 -10.41
N PRO A 252 -20.04 -3.04 -10.38
CA PRO A 252 -19.35 -2.57 -9.18
C PRO A 252 -19.79 -1.15 -8.88
N SER A 253 -19.93 -0.80 -7.61
CA SER A 253 -20.24 0.58 -7.28
C SER A 253 -19.04 1.47 -7.62
N LEU A 254 -19.27 2.76 -7.85
CA LEU A 254 -18.20 3.75 -8.06
C LEU A 254 -17.12 3.68 -6.96
N PHE A 255 -17.56 3.45 -5.72
CA PHE A 255 -16.66 3.25 -4.59
C PHE A 255 -15.76 2.01 -4.74
N ASP A 256 -16.32 0.89 -5.22
CA ASP A 256 -15.56 -0.35 -5.44
C ASP A 256 -14.47 -0.11 -6.48
N TYR A 257 -14.80 0.56 -7.59
CA TYR A 257 -13.83 0.95 -8.62
C TYR A 257 -12.69 1.81 -8.05
N CYS A 258 -13.03 2.84 -7.28
CA CYS A 258 -12.02 3.74 -6.70
C CYS A 258 -11.10 3.01 -5.72
N THR A 259 -11.69 2.18 -4.85
CA THR A 259 -10.97 1.39 -3.85
C THR A 259 -9.99 0.44 -4.52
N VAL A 260 -10.46 -0.31 -5.50
CA VAL A 260 -9.63 -1.31 -6.15
C VAL A 260 -8.59 -0.66 -7.05
N GLY A 261 -8.93 0.43 -7.76
CA GLY A 261 -7.96 1.22 -8.50
C GLY A 261 -6.84 1.76 -7.61
N PHE A 262 -7.16 2.33 -6.46
CA PHE A 262 -6.17 2.73 -5.45
C PHE A 262 -5.25 1.57 -5.04
N CYS A 263 -5.86 0.45 -4.65
CA CYS A 263 -5.11 -0.71 -4.19
C CYS A 263 -4.21 -1.29 -5.28
N MET A 264 -4.72 -1.41 -6.50
CA MET A 264 -3.97 -1.95 -7.63
C MET A 264 -2.81 -1.05 -8.01
N THR A 265 -3.00 0.27 -8.09
CA THR A 265 -1.88 1.20 -8.34
C THR A 265 -0.82 1.08 -7.25
N ALA A 266 -1.22 1.06 -5.98
CA ALA A 266 -0.27 0.96 -4.89
C ALA A 266 0.51 -0.36 -4.88
N LEU A 267 -0.19 -1.49 -5.03
CA LEU A 267 0.43 -2.80 -5.12
C LEU A 267 1.33 -2.91 -6.35
N GLN A 268 0.93 -2.31 -7.48
CA GLN A 268 1.76 -2.27 -8.67
C GLN A 268 3.07 -1.51 -8.41
N LEU A 269 3.00 -0.32 -7.82
CA LEU A 269 4.19 0.46 -7.43
C LEU A 269 5.06 -0.30 -6.42
N LEU A 270 4.44 -1.02 -5.50
CA LEU A 270 5.14 -1.87 -4.54
C LEU A 270 5.87 -3.05 -5.21
N GLN A 271 5.22 -3.74 -6.15
CA GLN A 271 5.88 -4.80 -6.94
C GLN A 271 7.03 -4.24 -7.80
N ILE A 272 6.85 -3.04 -8.36
CA ILE A 272 7.88 -2.33 -9.12
C ILE A 272 9.10 -2.05 -8.25
N GLU A 273 8.86 -1.63 -7.02
CA GLU A 273 9.88 -1.29 -6.03
C GLU A 273 10.64 -2.54 -5.54
N LEU A 274 9.92 -3.64 -5.28
CA LEU A 274 10.50 -4.89 -4.78
C LEU A 274 11.26 -5.71 -5.83
N ARG A 275 11.01 -5.46 -7.13
CA ARG A 275 11.67 -6.17 -8.24
C ARG A 275 12.64 -5.26 -8.99
N PRO A 276 13.82 -4.97 -8.43
CA PRO A 276 14.80 -4.14 -9.11
C PRO A 276 15.25 -4.81 -10.42
N ALA A 277 14.90 -4.18 -11.54
CA ALA A 277 15.42 -4.38 -12.90
C ALA A 277 16.07 -5.75 -13.20
N GLU A 278 15.33 -6.85 -13.08
CA GLU A 278 15.81 -8.13 -13.60
C GLU A 278 16.00 -8.02 -15.12
N PRO A 279 17.09 -8.49 -15.73
CA PRO A 279 17.35 -8.30 -17.17
C PRO A 279 16.31 -8.92 -18.12
N ASN A 280 15.46 -9.84 -17.64
CA ASN A 280 14.34 -10.44 -18.39
C ASN A 280 12.98 -9.72 -18.17
N PHE A 281 13.04 -8.51 -17.61
CA PHE A 281 11.91 -7.69 -17.17
C PHE A 281 10.76 -7.46 -18.16
N PRO A 282 11.00 -7.27 -19.48
CA PRO A 282 9.92 -6.99 -20.42
C PRO A 282 8.78 -8.00 -20.31
N THR A 283 9.10 -9.26 -20.04
CA THR A 283 8.14 -10.35 -19.85
C THR A 283 7.17 -10.10 -18.69
N ALA A 284 7.61 -9.48 -17.58
CA ALA A 284 6.76 -9.19 -16.44
C ALA A 284 5.76 -8.05 -16.74
N ALA A 285 6.21 -7.00 -17.43
CA ALA A 285 5.32 -5.93 -17.89
C ALA A 285 4.32 -6.44 -18.95
N TRP A 286 4.76 -7.33 -19.85
CA TRP A 286 3.88 -8.02 -20.80
C TRP A 286 2.91 -8.98 -20.10
N HIS A 287 3.32 -9.65 -19.02
CA HIS A 287 2.41 -10.46 -18.21
C HIS A 287 1.37 -9.60 -17.52
N LEU A 288 1.76 -8.48 -16.90
CA LEU A 288 0.83 -7.53 -16.30
C LEU A 288 -0.15 -6.99 -17.33
N ARG A 289 0.35 -6.47 -18.45
CA ARG A 289 -0.50 -6.03 -19.56
C ARG A 289 -1.37 -7.19 -20.06
N GLY A 290 -0.83 -8.39 -20.19
CA GLY A 290 -1.58 -9.57 -20.57
C GLY A 290 -2.69 -9.95 -19.59
N THR A 291 -2.49 -9.77 -18.28
CA THR A 291 -3.53 -10.01 -17.28
C THR A 291 -4.64 -8.97 -17.35
N PHE A 292 -4.29 -7.71 -17.67
CA PHE A 292 -5.27 -6.63 -17.82
C PHE A 292 -5.97 -6.61 -19.18
N SER A 293 -5.26 -6.96 -20.27
CA SER A 293 -5.75 -6.92 -21.66
C SER A 293 -6.35 -8.25 -22.13
N ASN A 294 -5.90 -9.41 -21.63
CA ASN A 294 -6.48 -10.73 -21.97
C ASN A 294 -7.59 -11.16 -21.01
N ALA A 295 -8.12 -10.23 -20.23
CA ALA A 295 -9.24 -10.48 -19.35
C ALA A 295 -10.45 -10.98 -20.17
N HIS A 296 -11.09 -12.03 -19.66
CA HIS A 296 -12.10 -12.87 -20.30
C HIS A 296 -13.14 -12.13 -21.18
N PRO A 297 -13.68 -12.79 -22.23
CA PRO A 297 -14.69 -12.22 -23.15
C PRO A 297 -16.03 -11.80 -22.53
N GLU A 298 -16.21 -11.92 -21.21
CA GLU A 298 -17.46 -11.64 -20.51
C GLU A 298 -17.17 -10.92 -19.18
N GLY A 299 -17.12 -9.58 -19.19
CA GLY A 299 -17.41 -8.77 -17.99
C GLY A 299 -16.24 -8.18 -17.18
N MET A 300 -14.98 -8.24 -17.61
CA MET A 300 -13.89 -7.50 -16.93
C MET A 300 -13.74 -6.08 -17.47
N CYS A 301 -13.29 -5.13 -16.64
CA CYS A 301 -12.92 -3.79 -17.12
C CYS A 301 -11.68 -3.92 -18.00
N ASP A 302 -11.93 -3.87 -19.30
CA ASP A 302 -10.90 -3.67 -20.28
C ASP A 302 -10.40 -2.22 -20.11
N ILE A 303 -9.30 -2.07 -19.38
CA ILE A 303 -8.62 -0.78 -19.16
C ILE A 303 -8.24 -0.15 -20.50
N GLU A 304 -7.96 -0.97 -21.51
CA GLU A 304 -7.65 -0.53 -22.87
C GLU A 304 -8.91 -0.03 -23.58
N MET A 305 -10.06 -0.69 -23.39
CA MET A 305 -11.37 -0.19 -23.83
C MET A 305 -11.74 1.11 -23.12
N LEU A 306 -11.57 1.23 -21.79
CA LEU A 306 -11.85 2.48 -21.09
C LEU A 306 -10.92 3.60 -21.56
N HIS A 307 -9.64 3.30 -21.78
CA HIS A 307 -8.73 4.21 -22.44
C HIS A 307 -9.25 4.63 -23.82
N GLN A 308 -9.70 3.69 -24.66
CA GLN A 308 -10.30 3.97 -25.97
C GLN A 308 -11.59 4.80 -25.86
N GLU A 309 -12.41 4.58 -24.84
CA GLU A 309 -13.62 5.38 -24.58
C GLU A 309 -13.24 6.80 -24.14
N LEU A 310 -12.29 6.96 -23.22
CA LEU A 310 -11.75 8.27 -22.83
C LEU A 310 -11.16 9.03 -24.03
N CYS A 311 -10.55 8.29 -24.96
CA CYS A 311 -10.07 8.82 -26.24
C CYS A 311 -11.20 9.29 -27.17
N LYS A 312 -12.45 8.82 -26.99
CA LYS A 312 -13.61 9.17 -27.82
C LYS A 312 -14.30 10.45 -27.36
N PHE A 313 -14.17 10.87 -26.11
CA PHE A 313 -14.79 12.09 -25.61
C PHE A 313 -13.99 13.35 -25.97
N GLU A 314 -14.69 14.47 -26.15
CA GLU A 314 -14.03 15.77 -26.25
C GLU A 314 -13.53 16.19 -24.87
N TRP A 315 -12.42 16.94 -24.83
CA TRP A 315 -11.81 17.45 -23.59
C TRP A 315 -12.79 18.09 -22.59
N ASN A 316 -13.73 18.88 -23.11
CA ASN A 316 -14.73 19.59 -22.31
C ASN A 316 -15.89 18.67 -21.88
N ASP A 317 -16.10 17.56 -22.59
CA ASP A 317 -17.19 16.62 -22.36
C ASP A 317 -16.80 15.49 -21.41
N VAL A 318 -15.49 15.26 -21.23
CA VAL A 318 -15.00 14.34 -20.18
C VAL A 318 -15.31 15.00 -18.83
N ASP A 319 -16.41 14.57 -18.22
CA ASP A 319 -16.65 14.79 -16.80
C ASP A 319 -15.64 13.90 -16.09
N PHE A 320 -14.41 14.41 -15.90
CA PHE A 320 -13.24 13.66 -15.43
C PHE A 320 -13.47 13.21 -13.98
N ASP A 321 -14.31 12.19 -13.87
CA ASP A 321 -14.94 11.74 -12.65
C ASP A 321 -13.97 10.88 -11.84
N PHE A 322 -14.45 10.30 -10.75
CA PHE A 322 -13.58 9.50 -9.89
C PHE A 322 -13.19 8.15 -10.50
N THR A 323 -14.02 7.58 -11.36
CA THR A 323 -13.75 6.32 -12.06
C THR A 323 -12.59 6.48 -13.03
N ASP A 324 -12.63 7.56 -13.82
CA ASP A 324 -11.66 7.83 -14.87
C ASP A 324 -10.25 8.01 -14.31
N ARG A 325 -10.12 8.64 -13.14
CA ARG A 325 -8.83 8.91 -12.47
C ARG A 325 -8.05 7.64 -12.19
N TRP A 326 -8.72 6.64 -11.61
CA TRP A 326 -8.08 5.43 -11.12
C TRP A 326 -7.73 4.48 -12.25
N ALA A 327 -8.65 4.33 -13.20
CA ALA A 327 -8.39 3.52 -14.37
C ALA A 327 -7.30 4.14 -15.25
N LEU A 328 -7.27 5.47 -15.37
CA LEU A 328 -6.18 6.16 -16.04
C LEU A 328 -4.85 6.00 -15.31
N LEU A 329 -4.83 6.16 -13.99
CA LEU A 329 -3.62 5.99 -13.20
C LEU A 329 -3.09 4.56 -13.31
N LEU A 330 -3.97 3.56 -13.27
CA LEU A 330 -3.61 2.17 -13.46
C LEU A 330 -3.06 1.93 -14.87
N TYR A 331 -3.74 2.44 -15.91
CA TYR A 331 -3.28 2.39 -17.30
C TYR A 331 -1.88 3.03 -17.44
N MET A 332 -1.69 4.23 -16.89
CA MET A 332 -0.43 4.95 -16.93
C MET A 332 0.65 4.21 -16.16
N THR A 333 0.35 3.60 -15.01
CA THR A 333 1.33 2.81 -14.27
C THR A 333 1.79 1.60 -15.09
N ILE A 334 0.86 0.87 -15.70
CA ILE A 334 1.16 -0.29 -16.56
C ILE A 334 1.95 0.12 -17.80
N THR A 335 1.60 1.26 -18.41
CA THR A 335 2.21 1.71 -19.66
C THR A 335 3.57 2.36 -19.46
N VAL A 336 3.71 3.19 -18.43
CA VAL A 336 4.95 3.90 -18.11
C VAL A 336 6.00 2.94 -17.57
N TYR A 337 5.60 1.89 -16.83
CA TYR A 337 6.56 1.01 -16.18
C TYR A 337 7.59 0.34 -17.11
N PRO A 338 7.22 -0.33 -18.22
CA PRO A 338 8.23 -0.87 -19.13
C PRO A 338 9.13 0.22 -19.73
N HIS A 339 8.64 1.45 -19.85
CA HIS A 339 9.41 2.58 -20.35
C HIS A 339 10.32 3.21 -19.29
N SER A 340 9.99 3.15 -18.00
CA SER A 340 10.81 3.76 -16.93
C SER A 340 12.21 3.16 -16.89
N SER A 341 12.31 1.84 -17.09
CA SER A 341 13.59 1.11 -17.18
C SER A 341 14.44 1.59 -18.37
N ALA A 342 13.82 1.84 -19.53
CA ALA A 342 14.54 2.32 -20.72
C ALA A 342 14.88 3.82 -20.65
N SER A 343 14.01 4.63 -20.06
CA SER A 343 14.09 6.10 -20.06
C SER A 343 14.84 6.69 -18.85
N LYS A 344 15.37 5.84 -17.96
CA LYS A 344 16.05 6.22 -16.71
C LYS A 344 15.20 7.15 -15.83
N ILE A 345 13.89 6.97 -15.85
CA ILE A 345 12.99 7.77 -15.03
C ILE A 345 12.62 6.95 -13.81
N ARG A 346 12.73 7.64 -12.68
CA ARG A 346 12.47 7.06 -11.38
C ARG A 346 10.99 7.11 -11.14
N LEU A 347 10.40 5.94 -10.90
CA LEU A 347 9.02 5.84 -10.45
C LEU A 347 8.93 6.21 -8.96
N PRO A 348 7.77 6.69 -8.50
CA PRO A 348 7.58 6.99 -7.10
C PRO A 348 7.50 5.67 -6.31
N VAL A 349 8.13 5.62 -5.13
CA VAL A 349 8.08 4.48 -4.21
C VAL A 349 7.03 4.69 -3.15
N LEU A 350 6.29 3.63 -2.83
CA LEU A 350 5.05 3.75 -2.05
C LEU A 350 5.31 4.29 -0.65
N HIS A 351 6.39 3.86 0.00
CA HIS A 351 6.74 4.24 1.37
C HIS A 351 7.16 5.72 1.52
N ARG A 352 7.57 6.40 0.43
CA ARG A 352 7.89 7.84 0.45
C ARG A 352 6.69 8.73 0.16
N MET A 353 5.56 8.16 -0.24
CA MET A 353 4.36 8.94 -0.56
C MET A 353 3.61 9.33 0.71
N PRO A 354 3.17 10.59 0.83
CA PRO A 354 2.40 11.04 1.99
C PRO A 354 0.91 10.67 1.84
N ILE A 355 0.60 9.39 1.61
CA ILE A 355 -0.77 8.93 1.29
C ILE A 355 -1.77 9.38 2.36
N THR A 356 -1.44 9.18 3.63
CA THR A 356 -2.31 9.57 4.76
C THR A 356 -2.53 11.08 4.84
N GLN A 357 -1.54 11.88 4.45
CA GLN A 357 -1.68 13.34 4.38
C GLN A 357 -2.65 13.74 3.27
N VAL A 358 -2.51 13.15 2.06
CA VAL A 358 -3.39 13.46 0.91
C VAL A 358 -4.84 13.05 1.16
N LEU A 359 -5.04 11.92 1.84
CA LEU A 359 -6.37 11.46 2.25
C LEU A 359 -6.96 12.27 3.41
N GLY A 360 -6.20 13.19 4.03
CA GLY A 360 -6.65 14.07 5.13
C GLY A 360 -7.07 13.33 6.40
N CYS A 361 -6.95 12.01 6.45
CA CYS A 361 -7.24 11.19 7.60
C CYS A 361 -6.34 9.96 7.63
N TYR A 362 -6.16 9.39 8.83
CA TYR A 362 -5.62 8.04 8.95
C TYR A 362 -6.73 7.08 8.52
N PRO A 363 -6.60 6.41 7.37
CA PRO A 363 -7.66 5.56 6.88
C PRO A 363 -7.66 4.32 7.80
N MET A 364 -8.62 4.27 8.72
CA MET A 364 -8.79 3.19 9.68
C MET A 364 -9.61 2.05 9.08
N PRO A 365 -9.14 0.78 9.13
CA PRO A 365 -9.89 -0.35 8.59
C PRO A 365 -11.32 -0.39 9.17
N PHE A 366 -12.31 -0.70 8.33
CA PHE A 366 -13.72 -0.83 8.70
C PHE A 366 -14.40 0.46 9.23
N SER A 367 -13.74 1.61 9.17
CA SER A 367 -14.28 2.86 9.74
C SER A 367 -14.12 4.08 8.84
N THR A 368 -13.28 3.96 7.80
CA THR A 368 -13.08 5.04 6.84
C THR A 368 -14.31 5.17 5.94
N PRO A 369 -14.92 6.36 5.83
CA PRO A 369 -16.00 6.61 4.89
C PRO A 369 -15.62 6.21 3.46
N ALA A 370 -16.58 5.66 2.72
CA ALA A 370 -16.35 5.15 1.37
C ALA A 370 -15.82 6.26 0.41
N ASP A 371 -16.28 7.49 0.60
CA ASP A 371 -15.87 8.65 -0.20
C ASP A 371 -14.46 9.17 0.11
N THR A 372 -13.74 8.59 1.08
CA THR A 372 -12.40 9.06 1.45
C THR A 372 -11.41 8.98 0.29
N LEU A 373 -11.45 7.90 -0.50
CA LEU A 373 -10.61 7.75 -1.70
C LEU A 373 -11.15 8.51 -2.91
N MET A 374 -12.37 9.05 -2.79
CA MET A 374 -13.10 9.75 -3.84
C MET A 374 -13.05 11.26 -3.65
N ARG A 375 -12.07 11.85 -2.96
CA ARG A 375 -11.84 13.29 -2.90
C ARG A 375 -10.45 13.56 -2.38
N SER A 376 -9.85 14.68 -2.79
CA SER A 376 -8.77 15.26 -2.00
C SER A 376 -9.38 15.88 -0.74
N HIS A 377 -8.79 15.59 0.41
CA HIS A 377 -9.19 16.18 1.69
C HIS A 377 -8.17 17.21 2.19
N LEU A 378 -7.27 17.63 1.30
CA LEU A 378 -6.30 18.69 1.58
C LEU A 378 -7.03 20.02 1.67
N ASP A 379 -6.78 20.78 2.74
CA ASP A 379 -7.18 22.17 2.78
C ASP A 379 -6.35 23.02 1.80
N ALA A 380 -6.69 24.30 1.64
CA ALA A 380 -6.00 25.18 0.69
C ALA A 380 -4.49 25.31 1.00
N GLY A 381 -4.12 25.43 2.28
CA GLY A 381 -2.72 25.59 2.68
C GLY A 381 -1.90 24.30 2.45
N ASP A 382 -2.48 23.16 2.79
CA ASP A 382 -1.86 21.86 2.57
C ASP A 382 -1.82 21.48 1.08
N MET A 383 -2.81 21.88 0.28
CA MET A 383 -2.79 21.73 -1.18
C MET A 383 -1.65 22.54 -1.81
N VAL A 384 -1.44 23.79 -1.39
CA VAL A 384 -0.32 24.61 -1.89
C VAL A 384 1.03 23.97 -1.54
N ARG A 385 1.20 23.48 -0.31
CA ARG A 385 2.42 22.75 0.10
C ARG A 385 2.60 21.44 -0.64
N TYR A 386 1.50 20.73 -0.88
CA TYR A 386 1.51 19.48 -1.64
C TYR A 386 1.93 19.73 -3.09
N LEU A 387 1.41 20.76 -3.75
CA LEU A 387 1.73 21.06 -5.15
C LEU A 387 3.13 21.66 -5.34
N ALA A 388 3.64 22.43 -4.37
CA ALA A 388 4.93 23.08 -4.49
C ALA A 388 6.12 22.08 -4.50
N GLY A 389 7.16 22.40 -5.27
CA GLY A 389 8.43 21.68 -5.26
C GLY A 389 8.83 21.12 -6.62
N ASP A 390 9.72 20.13 -6.59
CA ASP A 390 10.22 19.44 -7.79
C ASP A 390 9.41 18.17 -8.05
N TRP A 391 9.03 18.00 -9.30
CA TRP A 391 8.17 16.97 -9.86
C TRP A 391 8.87 16.27 -11.03
N LEU A 392 8.47 15.03 -11.24
CA LEU A 392 8.83 14.17 -12.35
C LEU A 392 7.53 13.67 -12.98
N GLY A 393 7.61 13.16 -14.20
CA GLY A 393 6.48 12.46 -14.77
C GLY A 393 6.63 12.23 -16.25
N PHE A 394 5.50 11.99 -16.88
CA PHE A 394 5.38 11.75 -18.30
C PHE A 394 4.09 12.32 -18.85
N HIS A 395 4.10 12.55 -20.15
CA HIS A 395 2.89 12.63 -20.93
C HIS A 395 2.99 11.75 -22.18
N THR A 396 1.86 11.30 -22.68
CA THR A 396 1.77 10.42 -23.84
C THR A 396 1.26 11.23 -25.03
N THR A 397 1.71 10.94 -26.24
CA THR A 397 1.10 11.49 -27.46
C THR A 397 0.50 10.34 -28.25
N ASN A 398 -0.82 10.36 -28.48
CA ASN A 398 -1.43 9.47 -29.46
C ASN A 398 -1.05 9.94 -30.86
N THR A 399 -0.30 9.12 -31.58
CA THR A 399 -0.10 9.33 -33.02
C THR A 399 -1.18 8.54 -33.75
N GLU A 400 -1.96 9.19 -34.61
CA GLU A 400 -3.12 8.63 -35.34
C GLU A 400 -2.80 7.47 -36.32
N ASP A 401 -1.62 6.84 -36.26
CA ASP A 401 -1.28 5.75 -37.19
C ASP A 401 -1.92 4.42 -36.72
N ASP A 402 -3.14 4.23 -37.22
CA ASP A 402 -4.31 3.45 -36.81
C ASP A 402 -4.18 1.92 -36.56
N ARG A 403 -3.01 1.37 -36.23
CA ARG A 403 -2.86 -0.11 -36.12
C ARG A 403 -2.13 -0.70 -34.93
N ASP A 404 -1.35 0.09 -34.21
CA ASP A 404 -0.66 -0.23 -32.94
C ASP A 404 0.56 0.72 -32.83
N PRO A 405 0.39 2.05 -32.89
CA PRO A 405 1.56 2.89 -32.71
C PRO A 405 1.99 2.77 -31.24
N PRO A 406 3.29 2.58 -30.96
CA PRO A 406 3.78 2.60 -29.59
C PRO A 406 3.33 3.93 -28.96
N LEU A 407 2.71 3.85 -27.78
CA LEU A 407 2.35 5.04 -27.02
C LEU A 407 3.63 5.86 -26.86
N ASN A 408 3.70 7.02 -27.53
CA ASN A 408 4.90 7.83 -27.49
C ASN A 408 4.95 8.52 -26.12
N ILE A 409 5.80 7.99 -25.25
CA ILE A 409 5.94 8.47 -23.88
C ILE A 409 7.04 9.52 -23.83
N HIS A 410 6.67 10.75 -23.49
CA HIS A 410 7.56 11.88 -23.33
C HIS A 410 7.77 12.18 -21.87
N ARG A 411 9.04 12.31 -21.48
CA ARG A 411 9.43 12.65 -20.11
C ARG A 411 9.02 14.09 -19.78
N LEU A 412 8.51 14.32 -18.57
CA LEU A 412 8.36 15.63 -17.94
C LEU A 412 9.36 15.73 -16.78
N ALA A 413 10.61 16.13 -17.07
CA ALA A 413 11.59 16.39 -16.01
C ALA A 413 12.81 17.21 -16.47
N PRO A 414 13.35 18.08 -15.59
CA PRO A 414 12.80 18.45 -14.29
C PRO A 414 11.54 19.33 -14.44
N LEU A 415 10.51 19.13 -13.62
CA LEU A 415 9.32 20.00 -13.53
C LEU A 415 9.30 20.64 -12.14
N ARG A 416 9.35 21.96 -12.03
CA ARG A 416 9.24 22.66 -10.76
C ARG A 416 7.93 23.42 -10.71
N LEU A 417 7.07 23.05 -9.77
CA LEU A 417 5.78 23.70 -9.53
C LEU A 417 5.92 24.76 -8.43
N VAL A 418 5.42 25.95 -8.74
CA VAL A 418 5.30 27.07 -7.80
C VAL A 418 3.80 27.28 -7.56
N ALA A 419 3.31 26.76 -6.44
CA ALA A 419 1.91 26.92 -6.05
C ALA A 419 1.73 28.11 -5.09
N LYS A 420 0.60 28.80 -5.18
CA LYS A 420 0.21 29.93 -4.33
C LYS A 420 -1.25 29.80 -3.91
N GLU A 421 -1.59 30.37 -2.76
CA GLU A 421 -2.99 30.54 -2.37
C GLU A 421 -3.68 31.57 -3.30
N PRO A 422 -4.97 31.40 -3.61
CA PRO A 422 -5.73 32.37 -4.38
C PRO A 422 -5.83 33.70 -3.63
N ILE A 423 -5.72 34.81 -4.35
CA ILE A 423 -5.85 36.16 -3.76
C ILE A 423 -7.32 36.42 -3.46
N PRO A 424 -7.70 36.72 -2.20
CA PRO A 424 -9.10 37.00 -1.86
C PRO A 424 -9.64 38.18 -2.69
N GLY A 425 -10.74 37.95 -3.42
CA GLY A 425 -11.41 38.96 -4.25
C GLY A 425 -10.90 39.07 -5.70
N ASP A 426 -10.08 38.13 -6.17
CA ASP A 426 -9.73 38.04 -7.59
C ASP A 426 -10.87 37.40 -8.39
N ASP A 427 -11.66 38.24 -9.07
CA ASP A 427 -12.79 37.80 -9.90
C ASP A 427 -12.37 36.96 -11.12
N THR A 428 -11.07 36.84 -11.43
CA THR A 428 -10.58 36.02 -12.54
C THR A 428 -10.45 34.54 -12.18
N VAL A 429 -10.47 34.22 -10.88
CA VAL A 429 -10.28 32.87 -10.35
C VAL A 429 -11.63 32.31 -9.91
N SER A 430 -11.91 31.05 -10.28
CA SER A 430 -13.16 30.39 -9.87
C SER A 430 -13.25 30.30 -8.34
N ALA A 431 -14.45 30.49 -7.79
CA ALA A 431 -14.69 30.52 -6.34
C ALA A 431 -14.32 29.21 -5.61
N ASP A 432 -14.22 28.10 -6.34
CA ASP A 432 -13.82 26.79 -5.84
C ASP A 432 -12.30 26.53 -5.93
N THR A 433 -11.52 27.48 -6.45
CA THR A 433 -10.06 27.36 -6.54
C THR A 433 -9.43 27.47 -5.16
N ILE A 434 -8.62 26.49 -4.79
CA ILE A 434 -7.88 26.46 -3.51
C ILE A 434 -6.37 26.65 -3.70
N ALA A 435 -5.85 26.47 -4.91
CA ALA A 435 -4.45 26.76 -5.23
C ALA A 435 -4.28 27.26 -6.67
N ILE A 436 -3.28 28.11 -6.89
CA ILE A 436 -2.87 28.63 -8.19
C ILE A 436 -1.48 28.10 -8.53
N ILE A 437 -1.32 27.52 -9.71
CA ILE A 437 0.00 27.19 -10.28
C ILE A 437 0.52 28.44 -10.99
N ASP A 438 1.55 29.05 -10.41
CA ASP A 438 2.12 30.32 -10.86
C ASP A 438 2.92 30.14 -12.16
N LEU A 439 2.98 31.19 -12.99
CA LEU A 439 3.75 31.23 -14.24
C LEU A 439 5.25 30.98 -14.04
N ALA A 440 5.79 31.17 -12.83
CA ALA A 440 7.15 30.79 -12.48
C ALA A 440 7.37 29.25 -12.46
N SER A 441 6.30 28.45 -12.52
CA SER A 441 6.41 27.00 -12.66
C SER A 441 6.96 26.66 -14.03
N ARG A 442 8.02 25.86 -14.06
CA ARG A 442 8.80 25.58 -15.26
C ARG A 442 9.15 24.12 -15.35
N GLY A 443 9.16 23.57 -16.56
CA GLY A 443 9.52 22.19 -16.81
C GLY A 443 10.38 22.04 -18.05
N ARG A 444 10.78 20.79 -18.29
CA ARG A 444 11.43 20.37 -19.53
C ARG A 444 10.85 19.06 -19.99
N ASP A 445 10.60 18.94 -21.29
CA ASP A 445 10.22 17.71 -21.94
C ASP A 445 11.21 17.29 -23.04
N SER A 446 10.80 16.35 -23.90
CA SER A 446 11.58 15.88 -25.04
C SER A 446 11.81 16.97 -26.11
N GLU A 447 10.98 18.01 -26.15
CA GLU A 447 11.07 19.09 -27.11
C GLU A 447 11.94 20.23 -26.57
N ASP A 448 11.58 20.82 -25.41
CA ASP A 448 12.34 21.90 -24.76
C ASP A 448 11.81 22.28 -23.36
N HIS A 449 12.25 23.42 -22.85
CA HIS A 449 11.74 24.08 -21.65
C HIS A 449 10.37 24.71 -21.89
N PHE A 450 9.50 24.60 -20.89
CA PHE A 450 8.17 25.18 -20.89
C PHE A 450 7.85 25.82 -19.54
N ASN A 451 6.89 26.74 -19.53
CA ASN A 451 6.24 27.23 -18.33
C ASN A 451 4.86 26.56 -18.19
N LEU A 452 4.40 26.39 -16.96
CA LEU A 452 3.10 25.83 -16.63
C LEU A 452 2.36 26.82 -15.73
N GLN A 453 1.10 27.12 -16.03
CA GLN A 453 0.28 27.98 -15.17
C GLN A 453 -1.14 27.42 -15.08
N GLY A 454 -1.84 27.58 -13.98
CA GLY A 454 -3.11 26.90 -13.79
C GLY A 454 -3.76 27.11 -12.43
N THR A 455 -4.79 26.33 -12.16
CA THR A 455 -5.55 26.33 -10.93
C THR A 455 -5.80 24.91 -10.46
N VAL A 456 -6.01 24.76 -9.15
CA VAL A 456 -6.49 23.52 -8.52
C VAL A 456 -7.72 23.83 -7.67
N SER A 457 -8.81 23.12 -7.93
CA SER A 457 -10.08 23.29 -7.21
C SER A 457 -10.12 22.51 -5.89
N ALA A 458 -11.12 22.82 -5.06
CA ALA A 458 -11.36 22.13 -3.79
C ALA A 458 -11.63 20.62 -3.94
N THR A 459 -12.05 20.17 -5.13
CA THR A 459 -12.25 18.73 -5.42
C THR A 459 -10.96 18.03 -5.82
N GLY A 460 -9.85 18.78 -5.93
CA GLY A 460 -8.57 18.31 -6.41
C GLY A 460 -8.44 18.33 -7.94
N GLU A 461 -9.40 18.92 -8.67
CA GLU A 461 -9.28 19.09 -10.13
C GLU A 461 -8.12 20.05 -10.44
N PHE A 462 -7.19 19.60 -11.26
CA PHE A 462 -6.01 20.33 -11.70
C PHE A 462 -6.21 20.76 -13.15
N VAL A 463 -6.20 22.06 -13.41
CA VAL A 463 -6.28 22.62 -14.77
C VAL A 463 -5.08 23.52 -15.00
N ALA A 464 -4.25 23.20 -16.00
CA ALA A 464 -3.06 23.98 -16.31
C ALA A 464 -2.87 24.17 -17.81
N VAL A 465 -2.11 25.19 -18.16
CA VAL A 465 -1.73 25.54 -19.52
C VAL A 465 -0.22 25.58 -19.58
N LYS A 466 0.33 24.71 -20.41
CA LYS A 466 1.74 24.70 -20.78
C LYS A 466 1.96 25.72 -21.89
N THR A 467 2.98 26.56 -21.72
CA THR A 467 3.39 27.58 -22.67
C THR A 467 4.89 27.52 -22.90
N GLY A 468 5.34 27.68 -24.15
CA GLY A 468 6.77 27.68 -24.49
C GLY A 468 7.33 26.34 -24.95
N GLY A 469 8.49 26.41 -25.60
CA GLY A 469 9.28 25.33 -26.16
C GLY A 469 9.88 25.72 -27.52
N LEU A 470 11.10 25.29 -27.87
CA LEU A 470 11.81 25.66 -29.09
C LEU A 470 11.03 25.35 -30.38
N ARG A 471 10.15 24.34 -30.36
CA ARG A 471 9.24 24.09 -31.48
C ARG A 471 8.23 25.21 -31.65
N ALA A 472 7.77 25.86 -30.58
CA ALA A 472 6.95 27.07 -30.63
C ALA A 472 7.69 28.35 -31.11
N MET A 473 9.03 28.29 -31.29
CA MET A 473 9.75 29.35 -32.03
C MET A 473 9.68 29.15 -33.55
N TYR A 474 9.56 27.90 -34.02
CA TYR A 474 9.52 27.57 -35.46
C TYR A 474 8.10 27.30 -35.98
N GLN A 475 7.23 26.77 -35.12
CA GLN A 475 5.79 26.64 -35.29
C GLN A 475 5.15 27.82 -34.56
N ARG A 476 4.18 28.46 -35.22
CA ARG A 476 3.51 29.72 -34.84
C ARG A 476 3.58 30.05 -33.34
N ALA A 477 4.20 31.19 -33.01
CA ALA A 477 4.17 31.78 -31.67
C ALA A 477 2.74 31.76 -31.11
N GLY A 478 2.48 30.88 -30.12
CA GLY A 478 1.14 30.76 -29.53
C GLY A 478 0.65 29.35 -29.26
N GLU A 479 1.41 28.29 -29.58
CA GLU A 479 0.99 26.94 -29.19
C GLU A 479 0.89 26.82 -27.66
N ARG A 480 -0.27 26.33 -27.19
CA ARG A 480 -0.56 26.08 -25.79
C ARG A 480 -1.03 24.65 -25.67
N SER A 481 -0.51 23.91 -24.69
CA SER A 481 -1.09 22.62 -24.36
C SER A 481 -1.87 22.76 -23.07
N ARG A 482 -3.12 22.30 -23.05
CA ARG A 482 -3.95 22.32 -21.85
C ARG A 482 -3.81 20.96 -21.16
N PHE A 483 -3.72 21.00 -19.85
CA PHE A 483 -3.61 19.85 -18.95
C PHE A 483 -4.81 19.91 -18.02
N ARG A 484 -5.54 18.79 -17.89
CA ARG A 484 -6.69 18.65 -17.00
C ARG A 484 -6.56 17.29 -16.36
N GLY A 485 -6.45 17.29 -15.05
CA GLY A 485 -6.25 16.08 -14.29
C GLY A 485 -6.73 16.27 -12.88
N VAL A 486 -6.31 15.37 -12.01
CA VAL A 486 -6.71 15.37 -10.61
C VAL A 486 -5.53 15.03 -9.72
N VAL A 487 -5.50 15.72 -8.59
CA VAL A 487 -4.65 15.39 -7.45
C VAL A 487 -5.11 14.09 -6.78
N THR A 488 -4.24 13.09 -6.79
CA THR A 488 -4.41 11.79 -6.13
C THR A 488 -3.29 11.57 -5.10
N PRO A 489 -3.39 10.56 -4.22
CA PRO A 489 -2.27 10.15 -3.36
C PRO A 489 -0.98 9.75 -4.11
N PHE A 490 -1.07 9.54 -5.42
CA PHE A 490 0.05 9.12 -6.29
C PHE A 490 0.53 10.25 -7.22
N GLY A 491 0.14 11.50 -6.96
CA GLY A 491 0.55 12.67 -7.73
C GLY A 491 -0.60 13.35 -8.44
N VAL A 492 -0.40 13.81 -9.68
CA VAL A 492 -1.44 14.38 -10.54
C VAL A 492 -1.52 13.57 -11.82
N VAL A 493 -2.71 13.07 -12.13
CA VAL A 493 -2.96 12.24 -13.32
C VAL A 493 -4.11 12.84 -14.13
N GLY A 494 -4.02 12.80 -15.44
CA GLY A 494 -5.03 13.43 -16.28
C GLY A 494 -4.80 13.32 -17.78
N LEU A 495 -5.57 14.11 -18.49
CA LEU A 495 -5.51 14.31 -19.93
C LEU A 495 -4.70 15.56 -20.26
N TRP A 496 -4.10 15.60 -21.44
CA TRP A 496 -3.65 16.86 -22.04
C TRP A 496 -4.10 16.95 -23.51
N GLU A 497 -4.35 18.16 -23.98
CA GLU A 497 -4.70 18.48 -25.38
C GLU A 497 -3.76 19.57 -25.92
N SER A 498 -3.38 19.48 -27.20
CA SER A 498 -2.79 20.63 -27.89
C SER A 498 -3.89 21.60 -28.33
N SER A 499 -3.71 22.89 -28.08
CA SER A 499 -4.66 23.94 -28.48
C SER A 499 -4.56 24.31 -29.96
N GLU A 500 -3.89 23.53 -30.81
CA GLU A 500 -3.91 23.74 -32.25
C GLU A 500 -5.30 23.45 -32.79
N VAL A 501 -6.29 24.32 -32.51
CA VAL A 501 -7.60 24.27 -33.17
C VAL A 501 -7.35 24.56 -34.64
N ARG A 502 -7.10 23.51 -35.42
CA ARG A 502 -7.21 23.59 -36.86
C ARG A 502 -8.69 23.65 -37.13
N GLU A 503 -9.22 24.87 -37.25
CA GLU A 503 -10.62 25.17 -37.65
C GLU A 503 -11.08 24.40 -38.91
N HIS A 504 -10.16 23.72 -39.61
CA HIS A 504 -10.42 22.99 -40.84
C HIS A 504 -9.86 21.55 -40.86
N SER A 505 -9.27 21.02 -39.77
CA SER A 505 -8.95 19.57 -39.76
C SER A 505 -10.10 18.80 -39.15
N THR A 506 -10.60 17.83 -39.91
CA THR A 506 -11.47 16.76 -39.40
C THR A 506 -10.72 15.80 -38.46
N TYR A 507 -9.39 15.95 -38.37
CA TYR A 507 -8.52 15.20 -37.48
C TYR A 507 -8.64 15.77 -36.07
N ARG A 508 -8.83 14.89 -35.09
CA ARG A 508 -8.88 15.29 -33.68
C ARG A 508 -7.49 15.78 -33.28
N ASP A 509 -7.46 16.87 -32.52
CA ASP A 509 -6.20 17.39 -31.99
C ASP A 509 -5.48 16.31 -31.19
N PRO A 510 -4.14 16.27 -31.21
CA PRO A 510 -3.39 15.30 -30.44
C PRO A 510 -3.72 15.49 -28.96
N PHE A 511 -4.41 14.50 -28.42
CA PHE A 511 -4.67 14.38 -27.00
C PHE A 511 -3.86 13.20 -26.47
N GLY A 512 -3.60 13.22 -25.18
CA GLY A 512 -2.97 12.12 -24.50
C GLY A 512 -3.15 12.23 -23.01
N PHE A 513 -2.35 11.46 -22.29
CA PHE A 513 -2.44 11.34 -20.85
C PHE A 513 -1.18 11.88 -20.22
N PHE A 514 -1.27 12.32 -18.99
CA PHE A 514 -0.10 12.70 -18.20
C PHE A 514 -0.22 12.13 -16.79
N TRP A 515 0.94 11.86 -16.22
CA TRP A 515 1.07 11.52 -14.81
C TRP A 515 2.36 12.15 -14.30
N ILE A 516 2.23 13.00 -13.29
CA ILE A 516 3.34 13.65 -12.59
C ILE A 516 3.29 13.32 -11.10
N TRP A 517 4.44 13.17 -10.48
CA TRP A 517 4.63 12.89 -9.05
C TRP A 517 5.82 13.68 -8.50
N LYS A 518 5.93 13.80 -7.18
CA LYS A 518 7.05 14.54 -6.60
C LYS A 518 8.37 13.79 -6.75
N ALA A 519 9.44 14.54 -7.01
CA ALA A 519 10.78 13.99 -7.12
C ALA A 519 11.28 13.37 -5.81
N GLU A 520 10.84 13.90 -4.66
CA GLU A 520 11.19 13.38 -3.33
C GLU A 520 10.59 11.99 -3.04
N TRP A 521 9.56 11.58 -3.79
CA TRP A 521 8.98 10.24 -3.66
C TRP A 521 9.75 9.17 -4.42
N CYS A 522 10.79 9.53 -5.16
CA CYS A 522 11.64 8.58 -5.87
C CYS A 522 12.86 8.22 -5.03
N LEU A 523 13.40 7.01 -5.20
CA LEU A 523 14.71 6.65 -4.65
C LEU A 523 15.82 7.51 -5.27
N ASP A 524 16.90 7.75 -4.53
CA ASP A 524 18.09 8.40 -5.07
C ASP A 524 18.74 7.50 -6.12
N ALA A 525 19.29 8.12 -7.16
CA ALA A 525 19.83 7.43 -8.33
C ALA A 525 21.23 6.85 -8.09
#